data_AF-A0A396HP36-F1
#
_entry.id   AF-A0A396HP36-F1
#
_cell.length_a   1.000
_cell.length_b   1.000
_cell.length_c   1.000
_cell.angle_alpha   90.00
_cell.angle_beta   90.00
_cell.angle_gamma   90.00
#
_symmetry.space_group_name_H-M   'P 1'
#
loop_
_entity.id
_entity.type
_entity.pdbx_description
1 polymer ?
#
loop_
_entity_poly.entity_id
_entity_poly.type
_entity_poly.pdbx_seq_one_letter_code
_entity_poly.pdbx_strand_id
1 'polypeptide(L)'
;MCEYTVQAKERMMKMVGRIVEERMKLIMDNNAEDDEKVGVVNDVVDALLRDKGELSQSSSSSNLMVEMISQNIIEFMIPGEETLPTAMTLALKFLTDYPLALSKLMVSSLNIKDLCLCPTKCSSKDGYILG
;
A
#
# COMPACT_ATOMS: atom_id res chain seq x y z
N MET A 1 -13.95 -16.76 21.43
CA MET A 1 -12.84 -16.26 20.60
C MET A 1 -13.34 -15.44 19.40
N CYS A 2 -14.38 -15.87 18.67
CA CYS A 2 -14.95 -15.11 17.54
C CYS A 2 -15.66 -13.79 17.93
N GLU A 3 -16.14 -13.65 19.16
CA GLU A 3 -16.83 -12.42 19.58
C GLU A 3 -15.89 -11.20 19.60
N TYR A 4 -14.64 -11.41 20.02
CA TYR A 4 -13.61 -10.37 20.03
C TYR A 4 -13.20 -9.95 18.61
N THR A 5 -13.11 -10.89 17.67
CA THR A 5 -12.72 -10.58 16.29
C THR A 5 -13.83 -9.84 15.54
N VAL A 6 -15.09 -10.21 15.77
CA VAL A 6 -16.25 -9.49 15.24
C VAL A 6 -16.33 -8.08 15.82
N GLN A 7 -16.15 -7.93 17.13
CA GLN A 7 -16.17 -6.63 17.78
C GLN A 7 -15.00 -5.74 17.33
N ALA A 8 -13.80 -6.30 17.13
CA ALA A 8 -12.65 -5.58 16.62
C ALA A 8 -12.90 -5.09 15.18
N LYS A 9 -13.40 -5.98 14.30
CA LYS A 9 -13.78 -5.62 12.93
C LYS A 9 -14.79 -4.48 12.92
N GLU A 10 -15.82 -4.53 13.75
CA GLU A 10 -16.84 -3.47 13.81
C GLU A 10 -16.25 -2.11 14.22
N ARG A 11 -15.35 -2.10 15.21
CA ARG A 11 -14.67 -0.85 15.64
C ARG A 11 -13.78 -0.28 14.55
N MET A 12 -13.03 -1.13 13.84
CA MET A 12 -12.21 -0.72 12.71
C MET A 12 -13.09 -0.16 11.58
N MET A 13 -14.19 -0.83 11.28
CA MET A 13 -15.13 -0.41 10.25
C MET A 13 -15.68 0.99 10.52
N LYS A 14 -16.08 1.27 11.76
CA LYS A 14 -16.55 2.60 12.18
C LYS A 14 -15.47 3.68 12.07
N MET A 15 -14.23 3.35 12.42
CA MET A 15 -13.12 4.31 12.35
C MET A 15 -12.75 4.63 10.91
N VAL A 16 -12.54 3.61 10.07
CA VAL A 16 -12.16 3.76 8.66
C VAL A 16 -13.30 4.39 7.87
N GLY A 17 -14.55 4.01 8.14
CA GLY A 17 -15.73 4.61 7.52
C GLY A 17 -15.77 6.12 7.67
N ARG A 18 -15.53 6.65 8.89
CA ARG A 18 -15.46 8.10 9.12
C ARG A 18 -14.36 8.78 8.30
N ILE A 19 -13.19 8.15 8.19
CA ILE A 19 -12.07 8.70 7.40
C ILE A 19 -12.47 8.77 5.92
N VAL A 20 -13.06 7.72 5.38
CA VAL A 20 -13.51 7.65 3.98
C VAL A 20 -14.61 8.68 3.72
N GLU A 21 -15.57 8.84 4.63
CA GLU A 21 -16.63 9.86 4.54
C GLU A 21 -16.08 11.28 4.51
N GLU A 22 -15.16 11.60 5.42
CA GLU A 22 -14.50 12.91 5.47
C GLU A 22 -13.74 13.21 4.18
N ARG A 23 -12.99 12.23 3.64
CA ARG A 23 -12.27 12.37 2.36
C ARG A 23 -13.21 12.53 1.17
N MET A 24 -14.29 11.76 1.13
CA MET A 24 -15.31 11.86 0.09
C MET A 24 -15.95 13.25 0.07
N LYS A 25 -16.30 13.79 1.25
CA LYS A 25 -16.86 15.14 1.36
C LYS A 25 -15.87 16.21 0.88
N LEU A 26 -14.59 16.10 1.26
CA LEU A 26 -13.56 17.02 0.80
C LEU A 26 -13.40 17.01 -0.73
N ILE A 27 -13.49 15.84 -1.37
CA ILE A 27 -13.46 15.75 -2.84
C ILE A 27 -14.68 16.46 -3.44
N MET A 28 -15.88 16.23 -2.89
CA MET A 28 -17.10 16.90 -3.39
C MET A 28 -17.09 18.42 -3.20
N ASP A 29 -16.54 18.92 -2.08
CA ASP A 29 -16.46 20.36 -1.80
C ASP A 29 -15.37 21.07 -2.64
N ASN A 30 -14.30 20.38 -3.05
CA ASN A 30 -13.19 20.95 -3.84
C ASN A 30 -13.40 20.87 -5.37
N ASN A 31 -14.35 20.08 -5.86
CA ASN A 31 -14.67 19.98 -7.30
C ASN A 31 -15.34 21.25 -7.88
N ALA A 32 -15.39 22.36 -7.15
CA ALA A 32 -15.88 23.64 -7.65
C ALA A 32 -14.82 24.44 -8.44
N GLU A 33 -13.53 24.17 -8.25
CA GLU A 33 -12.45 24.95 -8.90
C GLU A 33 -11.24 24.03 -9.19
N ASP A 34 -10.70 24.05 -10.41
CA ASP A 34 -9.51 23.34 -10.94
C ASP A 34 -9.64 21.87 -11.42
N ASP A 35 -10.05 21.75 -12.68
CA ASP A 35 -9.96 20.55 -13.55
C ASP A 35 -8.50 20.15 -13.90
N GLU A 36 -7.48 20.89 -13.46
CA GLU A 36 -6.08 20.69 -13.86
C GLU A 36 -5.24 19.91 -12.81
N LYS A 37 -5.75 19.66 -11.59
CA LYS A 37 -5.05 18.89 -10.53
C LYS A 37 -5.48 17.43 -10.37
N VAL A 38 -6.27 16.92 -11.32
CA VAL A 38 -6.85 15.57 -11.34
C VAL A 38 -5.81 14.44 -11.48
N GLY A 39 -4.50 14.74 -11.55
CA GLY A 39 -3.46 13.75 -11.88
C GLY A 39 -2.93 12.89 -10.72
N VAL A 40 -2.95 13.36 -9.48
CA VAL A 40 -2.15 12.72 -8.41
C VAL A 40 -3.03 11.97 -7.42
N VAL A 41 -2.98 10.64 -7.46
CA VAL A 41 -3.49 9.76 -6.41
C VAL A 41 -2.45 9.75 -5.28
N ASN A 42 -2.79 10.30 -4.11
CA ASN A 42 -1.84 10.41 -3.00
C ASN A 42 -1.80 9.14 -2.14
N ASP A 43 -2.94 8.51 -1.93
CA ASP A 43 -3.06 7.32 -1.11
C ASP A 43 -4.09 6.32 -1.68
N VAL A 44 -4.20 5.16 -1.01
CA VAL A 44 -5.11 4.08 -1.40
C VAL A 44 -6.57 4.50 -1.26
N VAL A 45 -6.90 5.42 -0.35
CA VAL A 45 -8.27 5.91 -0.17
C VAL A 45 -8.68 6.73 -1.40
N ASP A 46 -7.81 7.65 -1.83
CA ASP A 46 -8.01 8.45 -3.04
C ASP A 46 -8.11 7.55 -4.29
N ALA A 47 -7.28 6.50 -4.36
CA ALA A 47 -7.32 5.53 -5.45
C ALA A 47 -8.68 4.83 -5.53
N LEU A 48 -9.18 4.32 -4.39
CA LEU A 48 -10.44 3.59 -4.32
C LEU A 48 -11.67 4.48 -4.53
N LEU A 49 -11.63 5.73 -4.08
CA LEU A 49 -12.70 6.71 -4.28
C LEU A 49 -12.84 7.09 -5.77
N ARG A 50 -11.72 7.25 -6.48
CA ARG A 50 -11.73 7.57 -7.92
C ARG A 50 -12.14 6.38 -8.79
N ASP A 51 -11.72 5.18 -8.42
CA ASP A 51 -12.07 3.94 -9.12
C ASP A 51 -13.59 3.62 -9.05
N LYS A 52 -14.23 3.92 -7.90
CA LYS A 52 -15.67 3.67 -7.69
C LYS A 52 -16.58 4.88 -7.92
N GLY A 53 -16.01 6.07 -8.13
CA GLY A 53 -16.73 7.35 -8.29
C GLY A 53 -17.62 7.42 -9.53
N GLU A 54 -17.42 6.57 -10.54
CA GLU A 54 -18.33 6.47 -11.70
C GLU A 54 -19.70 5.87 -11.37
N LEU A 55 -19.90 5.34 -10.15
CA LEU A 55 -21.14 4.65 -9.73
C LEU A 55 -22.14 5.53 -8.94
N SER A 56 -21.82 6.80 -8.66
CA SER A 56 -22.59 7.65 -7.74
C SER A 56 -23.47 8.69 -8.45
N GLN A 57 -24.70 8.30 -8.81
CA GLN A 57 -25.80 9.24 -9.11
C GLN A 57 -27.00 9.10 -8.15
N SER A 58 -26.88 8.41 -7.01
CA SER A 58 -27.96 8.35 -6.02
C SER A 58 -27.46 8.38 -4.58
N SER A 59 -28.11 9.18 -3.73
CA SER A 59 -27.75 9.40 -2.31
C SER A 59 -27.83 8.15 -1.43
N SER A 60 -28.53 7.10 -1.87
CA SER A 60 -28.56 5.80 -1.18
C SER A 60 -27.34 4.93 -1.48
N SER A 61 -26.56 5.23 -2.54
CA SER A 61 -25.37 4.46 -2.91
C SER A 61 -24.09 4.91 -2.19
N SER A 62 -24.08 6.08 -1.55
CA SER A 62 -22.88 6.63 -0.89
C SER A 62 -22.49 5.88 0.38
N ASN A 63 -23.44 5.58 1.27
CA ASN A 63 -23.16 4.82 2.50
C ASN A 63 -22.65 3.39 2.19
N LEU A 64 -23.26 2.74 1.18
CA LEU A 64 -22.82 1.42 0.71
C LEU A 64 -21.42 1.50 0.08
N MET A 65 -21.13 2.56 -0.67
CA MET A 65 -19.80 2.80 -1.25
C MET A 65 -18.73 2.99 -0.15
N VAL A 66 -19.02 3.80 0.87
CA VAL A 66 -18.15 3.99 2.04
C VAL A 66 -17.88 2.66 2.73
N GLU A 67 -18.92 1.84 2.94
CA GLU A 67 -18.79 0.53 3.58
C GLU A 67 -17.87 -0.38 2.75
N MET A 68 -18.09 -0.48 1.44
CA MET A 68 -17.26 -1.31 0.56
C MET A 68 -15.81 -0.82 0.48
N ILE A 69 -15.56 0.48 0.43
CA ILE A 69 -14.21 1.05 0.40
C ILE A 69 -13.51 0.79 1.74
N SER A 70 -14.21 0.97 2.85
CA SER A 70 -13.69 0.73 4.20
C SER A 70 -13.30 -0.75 4.38
N GLN A 71 -14.13 -1.67 3.89
CA GLN A 71 -13.84 -3.10 3.92
C GLN A 71 -12.56 -3.43 3.14
N ASN A 72 -12.41 -2.88 1.92
CA ASN A 72 -11.20 -3.08 1.12
C ASN A 72 -9.95 -2.53 1.80
N ILE A 73 -10.03 -1.34 2.39
CA ILE A 73 -8.91 -0.74 3.13
C ILE A 73 -8.51 -1.64 4.30
N ILE A 74 -9.47 -2.12 5.09
CA ILE A 74 -9.20 -3.01 6.22
C ILE A 74 -8.55 -4.31 5.75
N GLU A 75 -9.03 -4.90 4.65
CA GLU A 75 -8.45 -6.11 4.07
C GLU A 75 -7.00 -5.90 3.58
N PHE A 76 -6.65 -4.70 3.10
CA PHE A 76 -5.27 -4.35 2.77
C PHE A 76 -4.39 -4.09 3.99
N MET A 77 -4.94 -3.59 5.10
CA MET A 77 -4.17 -3.31 6.32
C MET A 77 -3.70 -4.58 7.04
N ILE A 78 -4.55 -5.62 7.13
CA ILE A 78 -4.25 -6.86 7.87
C ILE A 78 -2.92 -7.53 7.45
N PRO A 79 -2.64 -7.82 6.17
CA PRO A 79 -1.37 -8.42 5.79
C PRO A 79 -0.16 -7.49 6.04
N GLY A 80 -0.36 -6.17 6.01
CA GLY A 80 0.68 -5.19 6.30
C GLY A 80 1.13 -5.19 7.76
N GLU A 81 0.21 -5.45 8.70
CA GLU A 81 0.50 -5.40 10.14
C GLU A 81 0.83 -6.78 10.73
N GLU A 82 0.22 -7.86 10.25
CA GLU A 82 0.45 -9.20 10.81
C GLU A 82 1.57 -9.95 10.08
N THR A 83 1.53 -9.97 8.75
CA THR A 83 2.43 -10.83 7.96
C THR A 83 3.82 -10.23 7.83
N LEU A 84 3.90 -8.93 7.49
CA LEU A 84 5.18 -8.30 7.19
C LEU A 84 6.09 -8.16 8.43
N PRO A 85 5.64 -7.65 9.60
CA PRO A 85 6.48 -7.55 10.80
C PRO A 85 6.91 -8.92 11.32
N THR A 86 6.03 -9.93 11.21
CA THR A 86 6.37 -11.31 11.56
C THR A 86 7.47 -11.86 10.66
N ALA A 87 7.34 -11.72 9.34
CA ALA A 87 8.37 -12.17 8.39
C ALA A 87 9.71 -11.46 8.63
N MET A 88 9.70 -10.16 8.87
CA MET A 88 10.91 -9.39 9.19
C MET A 88 11.54 -9.86 10.50
N THR A 89 10.73 -10.10 11.54
CA THR A 89 11.21 -10.58 12.83
C THR A 89 11.86 -11.96 12.71
N LEU A 90 11.25 -12.87 11.96
CA LEU A 90 11.82 -14.20 11.70
C LEU A 90 13.13 -14.11 10.91
N ALA A 91 13.17 -13.25 9.88
CA ALA A 91 14.38 -13.03 9.11
C ALA A 91 15.52 -12.48 10.00
N LEU A 92 15.23 -11.46 10.82
CA LEU A 92 16.22 -10.89 11.75
C LEU A 92 16.67 -11.90 12.80
N LYS A 93 15.75 -12.69 13.34
CA LYS A 93 16.04 -13.73 14.32
C LYS A 93 16.97 -14.79 13.71
N PHE A 94 16.65 -15.27 12.51
CA PHE A 94 17.50 -16.20 11.77
C PHE A 94 18.89 -15.60 11.52
N LEU A 95 18.98 -14.37 11.02
CA LEU A 95 20.28 -13.73 10.74
C LEU A 95 21.12 -13.53 12.01
N THR A 96 20.48 -13.28 13.15
CA THR A 96 21.17 -13.14 14.44
C THR A 96 21.70 -14.48 14.95
N ASP A 97 20.94 -15.56 14.76
CA ASP A 97 21.33 -16.90 15.20
C ASP A 97 22.41 -17.53 14.28
N TYR A 98 22.53 -17.06 13.03
CA TYR A 98 23.46 -17.57 12.03
C TYR A 98 24.36 -16.47 11.45
N PRO A 99 25.47 -16.09 12.11
CA PRO A 99 26.32 -14.96 11.70
C PRO A 99 26.95 -15.16 10.31
N LEU A 100 27.18 -16.41 9.88
CA LEU A 100 27.67 -16.70 8.52
C LEU A 100 26.65 -16.31 7.43
N ALA A 101 25.36 -16.50 7.69
CA ALA A 101 24.30 -16.08 6.77
C ALA A 101 24.23 -14.55 6.69
N LEU A 102 24.36 -13.87 7.83
CA LEU A 102 24.43 -12.41 7.89
C LEU A 102 25.64 -11.85 7.14
N SER A 103 26.84 -12.43 7.30
CA SER A 103 28.03 -11.99 6.57
C SER A 103 27.86 -12.14 5.04
N LYS A 104 27.26 -13.25 4.59
CA LYS A 104 26.95 -13.44 3.15
C LYS A 104 25.92 -12.44 2.64
N LEU A 105 24.88 -12.15 3.44
CA LEU A 105 23.86 -11.15 3.09
C LEU A 105 24.46 -9.75 2.99
N MET A 106 25.35 -9.37 3.92
CA MET A 106 26.02 -8.07 3.90
C MET A 106 26.87 -7.90 2.64
N VAL A 107 27.72 -8.89 2.31
CA VAL A 107 28.52 -8.89 1.07
C VAL A 107 27.63 -8.77 -0.17
N SER A 108 26.53 -9.53 -0.23
CA SER A 108 25.58 -9.45 -1.35
C SER A 108 24.87 -8.09 -1.41
N SER A 109 24.51 -7.49 -0.28
CA SER A 109 23.79 -6.22 -0.22
C SER A 109 24.65 -5.02 -0.65
N LEU A 110 25.97 -5.09 -0.44
CA LEU A 110 26.93 -4.10 -0.92
C LEU A 110 27.07 -4.19 -2.44
N ASN A 111 27.18 -5.40 -2.98
CA ASN A 111 27.25 -5.64 -4.43
C ASN A 111 25.98 -5.16 -5.18
N ILE A 112 24.80 -5.24 -4.54
CA ILE A 112 23.54 -4.74 -5.13
C ILE A 112 23.50 -3.20 -5.12
N LYS A 113 24.05 -2.54 -4.09
CA LYS A 113 24.16 -1.07 -4.04
C LYS A 113 25.13 -0.56 -5.10
N ASP A 114 26.22 -1.26 -5.36
CA ASP A 114 27.16 -0.92 -6.42
C ASP A 114 26.56 -1.11 -7.83
N LEU A 115 25.58 -2.00 -7.98
CA LEU A 115 24.77 -2.12 -9.20
C LEU A 115 23.70 -1.01 -9.34
N CYS A 116 23.34 -0.34 -8.24
CA CYS A 116 22.30 0.70 -8.19
C CYS A 116 22.86 2.14 -8.08
N LEU A 117 24.16 2.30 -7.82
CA LEU A 117 24.86 3.60 -7.73
C LEU A 117 25.26 4.22 -9.08
N CYS A 118 24.84 3.65 -10.22
CA CYS A 118 25.02 4.25 -11.54
C CYS A 118 23.73 4.92 -12.03
N PRO A 119 23.53 6.24 -11.86
CA PRO A 119 22.36 6.95 -12.39
C PRO A 119 22.48 7.29 -13.88
N THR A 120 23.33 6.62 -14.67
CA THR A 120 23.39 6.85 -16.11
C THR A 120 23.83 5.61 -16.90
N LYS A 121 22.93 5.20 -17.82
CA LYS A 121 23.11 4.28 -18.96
C LYS A 121 23.03 2.77 -18.70
N CYS A 122 21.79 2.28 -18.55
CA CYS A 122 21.41 1.06 -19.26
C CYS A 122 21.21 1.43 -20.74
N SER A 123 22.29 1.42 -21.53
CA SER A 123 22.17 1.28 -22.99
C SER A 123 22.49 -0.15 -23.34
N SER A 124 21.47 -0.85 -23.82
CA SER A 124 21.63 -2.02 -24.68
C SER A 124 22.68 -1.70 -25.74
N LYS A 125 23.77 -2.47 -25.76
CA LYS A 125 24.67 -2.62 -26.89
C LYS A 125 25.15 -4.06 -26.95
N ASP A 126 24.59 -4.75 -27.94
CA ASP A 126 25.21 -5.66 -28.90
C ASP A 126 26.52 -6.36 -28.50
N GLY A 127 26.51 -7.67 -28.75
CA GLY A 127 27.56 -8.59 -28.34
C GLY A 127 28.89 -8.45 -29.06
N TYR A 128 29.87 -9.21 -28.57
CA TYR A 128 30.85 -9.99 -29.32
C TYR A 128 31.52 -10.99 -28.36
N ILE A 129 31.84 -12.15 -28.92
CA ILE A 129 32.59 -13.29 -28.38
C ILE A 129 33.98 -12.86 -27.88
N LEU A 130 34.53 -13.57 -26.87
CA LEU A 130 35.90 -14.15 -26.79
C LEU A 130 36.30 -14.35 -25.30
N GLY A 131 36.70 -15.55 -24.84
CA GLY A 131 36.87 -16.82 -25.55
C GLY A 131 37.00 -18.01 -24.62
#